data_AF-A0A3D5ZQX4-F1
#
_entry.id   AF-A0A3D5ZQX4-F1
#
_cell.length_a   1.000
_cell.length_b   1.000
_cell.length_c   1.000
_cell.angle_alpha   90.00
_cell.angle_beta   90.00
_cell.angle_gamma   90.00
#
_symmetry.space_group_name_H-M   'P 1'
#
loop_
_entity.id
_entity.type
_entity.pdbx_description
1 polymer ?
#
loop_
_entity_poly.entity_id
_entity_poly.type
_entity_poly.pdbx_seq_one_letter_code
_entity_poly.pdbx_strand_id
1 'polypeptide(L)'
;MKKLLLCLLSLVCVVCLFTACDKEEDARYKITFQDLSVLPEGVESVKNGQGTMASGSGNDETIYFTSGKGGSFFVTVTFKDGYDKGDFKIFANGKEASIINDNETVVDYEVYPTSDVHITFTGKPAIKSYNVTATFYDDEDKQDLDEFSYELKYVSGTEESTPIKVASLAELKEKINSDVKKVKHGTKIVITATHTGEIAFPGDFMIHGEYSGLGKYVEKKTKIIGDKQVKTWEVAVLSDVEIQLRLSSTRQSSSREIYTDSTFLHSGVYDGDFNRIVTLQALYDTQGKIYAPLDDNAVVRHLAEKYKKVTVNGKTADGKFFYNEADKQWYIELYKPSAYQNGRADGYDVDFAEGVEDYMRGDSALTTSNDIGFKSQIMDWGDNQYLLHADRYGSYRLKNNRFSLGLCFASTVNDIKVIVNGTKEFVFRNIQTVDEETKEFATIYRRGGNNTEYGNYGGIGDKWETHRIAFDPSTFGEITSVEIVLASGE
;
A
#
# COMPACT_ATOMS: atom_id res chain seq x y z
N MET A 1 -82.05 36.17 -40.22
CA MET A 1 -80.90 35.88 -41.11
C MET A 1 -79.56 36.41 -40.59
N LYS A 2 -79.40 37.70 -40.25
CA LYS A 2 -78.11 38.24 -39.75
C LYS A 2 -77.53 37.55 -38.51
N LYS A 3 -78.37 37.18 -37.52
CA LYS A 3 -77.93 36.47 -36.31
C LYS A 3 -77.50 35.01 -36.57
N LEU A 4 -78.09 34.36 -37.58
CA LEU A 4 -77.73 32.99 -37.97
C LEU A 4 -76.37 32.97 -38.70
N LEU A 5 -76.13 33.98 -39.55
CA LEU A 5 -74.88 34.14 -40.27
C LEU A 5 -73.69 34.43 -39.32
N LEU A 6 -73.92 35.24 -38.28
CA LEU A 6 -72.92 35.53 -37.26
C LEU A 6 -72.57 34.29 -36.43
N CYS A 7 -73.58 33.47 -36.11
CA CYS A 7 -73.40 32.22 -35.35
C CYS A 7 -72.65 31.16 -36.17
N LEU A 8 -72.90 31.08 -37.48
CA LEU A 8 -72.15 30.23 -38.41
C LEU A 8 -70.72 30.72 -38.61
N LEU A 9 -70.48 32.03 -38.69
CA LEU A 9 -69.11 32.57 -38.75
C LEU A 9 -68.32 32.31 -37.47
N SER A 10 -68.94 32.44 -36.30
CA SER A 10 -68.29 32.10 -35.03
C SER A 10 -68.03 30.61 -34.92
N LEU A 11 -68.92 29.75 -35.42
CA LEU A 11 -68.71 28.30 -35.43
C LEU A 11 -67.57 27.92 -36.38
N VAL A 12 -67.47 28.56 -37.56
CA VAL A 12 -66.36 28.34 -38.50
C VAL A 12 -65.04 28.85 -37.93
N CYS A 13 -65.02 30.02 -37.26
CA CYS A 13 -63.80 30.51 -36.58
C CYS A 13 -63.38 29.60 -35.41
N VAL A 14 -64.34 29.05 -34.64
CA VAL A 14 -64.06 28.11 -33.55
C VAL A 14 -63.59 26.77 -34.10
N VAL A 15 -64.18 26.25 -35.19
CA VAL A 15 -63.72 25.04 -35.87
C VAL A 15 -62.35 25.25 -36.53
N CYS A 16 -62.04 26.43 -37.05
CA CYS A 16 -60.70 26.80 -37.54
C CYS A 16 -59.67 26.96 -36.41
N LEU A 17 -60.10 27.37 -35.21
CA LEU A 17 -59.25 27.39 -34.00
C LEU A 17 -59.00 25.97 -33.48
N PHE A 18 -59.99 25.08 -33.50
CA PHE A 18 -59.82 23.67 -33.14
C PHE A 18 -58.98 22.90 -34.17
N THR A 19 -59.12 23.15 -35.49
CA THR A 19 -58.24 22.53 -36.50
C THR A 19 -56.83 23.13 -36.57
N ALA A 20 -56.63 24.34 -36.03
CA ALA A 20 -55.31 24.91 -35.80
C ALA A 20 -54.66 24.44 -34.47
N CYS A 21 -55.46 23.99 -33.50
CA CYS A 21 -54.98 23.34 -32.27
C CYS A 21 -54.81 21.81 -32.40
N ASP A 22 -55.49 21.15 -33.34
CA ASP A 22 -55.34 19.71 -33.61
C ASP A 22 -54.19 19.39 -34.58
N LYS A 23 -53.22 20.30 -34.74
CA LYS A 23 -51.96 20.07 -35.44
C LYS A 23 -50.77 20.71 -34.72
N GLU A 24 -50.67 20.53 -33.41
CA GLU A 24 -49.34 20.32 -32.83
C GLU A 24 -49.08 18.82 -32.91
N GLU A 25 -48.83 18.32 -34.15
CA GLU A 25 -48.13 17.04 -34.29
C GLU A 25 -46.78 17.27 -33.63
N ASP A 26 -46.65 16.78 -32.41
CA ASP A 26 -45.37 16.48 -31.77
C ASP A 26 -44.48 15.82 -32.84
N ALA A 27 -43.54 16.60 -33.40
CA ALA A 27 -42.69 16.10 -34.46
C ALA A 27 -41.80 15.01 -33.86
N ARG A 28 -42.09 13.77 -34.23
CA ARG A 28 -41.34 12.59 -33.78
C ARG A 28 -40.22 12.32 -34.78
N TYR A 29 -39.01 12.66 -34.39
CA TYR A 29 -37.83 12.40 -35.20
C TYR A 29 -37.20 11.08 -34.79
N LYS A 30 -37.01 10.18 -35.76
CA LYS A 30 -36.26 8.95 -35.56
C LYS A 30 -34.77 9.28 -35.39
N ILE A 31 -34.16 8.77 -34.32
CA ILE A 31 -32.71 8.84 -34.10
C ILE A 31 -32.10 7.49 -34.45
N THR A 32 -31.06 7.52 -35.26
CA THR A 32 -30.22 6.35 -35.58
C THR A 32 -28.77 6.70 -35.37
N PHE A 33 -27.93 5.70 -35.09
CA PHE A 33 -26.48 5.85 -34.97
C PHE A 33 -25.80 5.08 -36.10
N GLN A 34 -24.60 5.51 -36.49
CA GLN A 34 -23.67 4.62 -37.20
C GLN A 34 -23.39 3.39 -36.35
N ASP A 35 -22.94 2.31 -36.98
CA ASP A 35 -22.72 1.03 -36.30
C ASP A 35 -21.79 1.20 -35.06
N LEU A 36 -22.30 0.77 -33.90
CA LEU A 36 -21.62 0.82 -32.60
C LEU A 36 -21.07 -0.55 -32.20
N SER A 37 -21.15 -1.57 -33.06
CA SER A 37 -20.63 -2.91 -32.79
C SER A 37 -19.13 -2.91 -32.47
N VAL A 38 -18.39 -1.94 -33.02
CA VAL A 38 -16.98 -1.66 -32.72
C VAL A 38 -16.81 -0.18 -32.45
N LEU A 39 -16.59 0.17 -31.18
CA LEU A 39 -16.28 1.54 -30.79
C LEU A 39 -14.81 1.90 -31.13
N PRO A 40 -14.51 3.17 -31.45
CA PRO A 40 -13.14 3.64 -31.64
C PRO A 40 -12.27 3.38 -30.41
N GLU A 41 -10.98 3.18 -30.64
CA GLU A 41 -9.99 3.12 -29.56
C GLU A 41 -10.10 4.35 -28.64
N GLY A 42 -10.09 4.12 -27.33
CA GLY A 42 -10.27 5.16 -26.32
C GLY A 42 -11.72 5.54 -26.01
N VAL A 43 -12.72 5.08 -26.79
CA VAL A 43 -14.15 5.29 -26.47
C VAL A 43 -14.67 4.08 -25.68
N GLU A 44 -15.31 4.34 -24.54
CA GLU A 44 -15.96 3.34 -23.71
C GLU A 44 -17.44 3.18 -24.07
N SER A 45 -18.16 4.28 -24.26
CA SER A 45 -19.57 4.23 -24.67
C SER A 45 -20.02 5.49 -25.40
N VAL A 46 -21.06 5.34 -26.23
CA VAL A 46 -21.80 6.43 -26.86
C VAL A 46 -23.28 6.20 -26.58
N LYS A 47 -23.95 7.16 -25.93
CA LYS A 47 -25.33 7.04 -25.45
C LYS A 47 -26.14 8.27 -25.83
N ASN A 48 -27.46 8.12 -25.91
CA ASN A 48 -28.39 9.25 -25.90
C ASN A 48 -28.74 9.56 -24.44
N GLY A 49 -28.94 10.83 -24.07
CA GLY A 49 -29.33 11.28 -22.73
C GLY A 49 -30.64 10.67 -22.16
N GLN A 50 -31.33 9.81 -22.91
CA GLN A 50 -32.49 9.03 -22.47
C GLN A 50 -32.17 7.58 -22.02
N GLY A 51 -30.93 7.07 -22.13
CA GLY A 51 -30.57 5.74 -21.64
C GLY A 51 -29.36 5.05 -22.31
N THR A 52 -29.01 3.85 -21.83
CA THR A 52 -27.90 3.03 -22.35
C THR A 52 -28.38 2.15 -23.50
N MET A 53 -27.80 2.30 -24.69
CA MET A 53 -28.09 1.42 -25.84
C MET A 53 -27.26 0.14 -25.76
N ALA A 54 -27.92 -1.02 -25.88
CA ALA A 54 -27.26 -2.32 -25.89
C ALA A 54 -26.44 -2.50 -27.18
N SER A 55 -25.21 -3.01 -27.06
CA SER A 55 -24.33 -3.32 -28.18
C SER A 55 -24.90 -4.47 -29.04
N GLY A 56 -25.19 -4.21 -30.31
CA GLY A 56 -25.65 -5.25 -31.23
C GLY A 56 -25.72 -4.77 -32.69
N SER A 57 -25.36 -5.65 -33.62
CA SER A 57 -25.55 -5.45 -35.05
C SER A 57 -27.04 -5.56 -35.40
N GLY A 58 -27.74 -4.44 -35.47
CA GLY A 58 -29.06 -4.37 -36.09
C GLY A 58 -30.21 -3.94 -35.17
N ASN A 59 -30.88 -2.88 -35.60
CA ASN A 59 -32.32 -2.61 -35.50
C ASN A 59 -33.08 -2.52 -34.15
N ASP A 60 -32.54 -2.84 -32.98
CA ASP A 60 -33.46 -3.19 -31.88
C ASP A 60 -34.03 -2.07 -30.98
N GLU A 61 -33.64 -0.79 -31.09
CA GLU A 61 -34.48 0.29 -30.53
C GLU A 61 -34.44 1.53 -31.42
N THR A 62 -35.51 1.74 -32.21
CA THR A 62 -35.73 3.03 -32.88
C THR A 62 -36.12 4.05 -31.80
N ILE A 63 -35.16 4.84 -31.32
CA ILE A 63 -35.42 5.93 -30.38
C ILE A 63 -36.06 7.09 -31.15
N TYR A 64 -37.17 7.61 -30.63
CA TYR A 64 -37.84 8.80 -31.16
C TYR A 64 -37.64 9.98 -30.23
N PHE A 65 -37.14 11.09 -30.75
CA PHE A 65 -37.18 12.38 -30.06
C PHE A 65 -38.48 13.08 -30.39
N THR A 66 -39.21 13.50 -29.36
CA THR A 66 -40.44 14.28 -29.49
C THR A 66 -40.07 15.73 -29.24
N SER A 67 -39.94 16.54 -30.30
CA SER A 67 -39.58 17.95 -30.12
C SER A 67 -40.84 18.77 -29.83
N GLY A 68 -40.98 19.23 -28.58
CA GLY A 68 -41.68 20.50 -28.36
C GLY A 68 -40.91 21.60 -29.11
N LYS A 69 -41.59 22.65 -29.60
CA LYS A 69 -40.99 23.74 -30.40
C LYS A 69 -39.57 24.13 -29.91
N GLY A 70 -38.54 23.71 -30.64
CA GLY A 70 -37.14 24.05 -30.37
C GLY A 70 -36.37 23.12 -29.42
N GLY A 71 -36.87 21.93 -29.08
CA GLY A 71 -36.18 20.99 -28.20
C GLY A 71 -34.90 20.38 -28.79
N SER A 72 -33.91 20.15 -27.93
CA SER A 72 -32.66 19.42 -28.22
C SER A 72 -32.57 18.11 -27.42
N PHE A 73 -31.67 17.21 -27.83
CA PHE A 73 -31.25 16.05 -27.04
C PHE A 73 -29.72 15.95 -26.99
N PHE A 74 -29.21 15.14 -26.06
CA PHE A 74 -27.78 14.96 -25.85
C PHE A 74 -27.31 13.59 -26.36
N VAL A 75 -26.14 13.59 -26.98
CA VAL A 75 -25.33 12.40 -27.23
C VAL A 75 -24.15 12.46 -26.26
N THR A 76 -24.13 11.57 -25.28
CA THR A 76 -23.07 11.46 -24.28
C THR A 76 -22.03 10.46 -24.75
N VAL A 77 -20.77 10.87 -24.78
CA VAL A 77 -19.62 10.01 -25.11
C VAL A 77 -18.77 9.86 -23.85
N THR A 78 -18.52 8.62 -23.45
CA THR A 78 -17.60 8.30 -22.35
C THR A 78 -16.30 7.75 -22.94
N PHE A 79 -15.17 8.33 -22.54
CA PHE A 79 -13.83 7.88 -22.89
C PHE A 79 -13.28 6.96 -21.81
N LYS A 80 -12.49 5.96 -22.24
CA LYS A 80 -11.77 5.06 -21.32
C LYS A 80 -10.79 5.87 -20.48
N ASP A 81 -10.51 5.39 -19.27
CA ASP A 81 -9.43 5.94 -18.45
C ASP A 81 -8.13 6.12 -19.25
N GLY A 82 -7.51 7.28 -19.10
CA GLY A 82 -6.29 7.63 -19.83
C GLY A 82 -6.50 8.19 -21.23
N TYR A 83 -7.74 8.40 -21.67
CA TYR A 83 -8.05 9.09 -22.92
C TYR A 83 -8.77 10.41 -22.67
N ASP A 84 -8.41 11.42 -23.46
CA ASP A 84 -9.12 12.67 -23.67
C ASP A 84 -9.91 12.62 -24.98
N LYS A 85 -10.88 13.52 -25.12
CA LYS A 85 -11.66 13.69 -26.35
C LYS A 85 -10.80 13.81 -27.61
N GLY A 86 -9.66 14.53 -27.53
CA GLY A 86 -8.82 14.82 -28.70
C GLY A 86 -9.63 15.41 -29.86
N ASP A 87 -9.44 14.85 -31.04
CA ASP A 87 -10.13 15.25 -32.28
C ASP A 87 -11.47 14.52 -32.48
N PHE A 88 -11.94 13.77 -31.48
CA PHE A 88 -13.22 13.05 -31.56
C PHE A 88 -14.41 14.03 -31.64
N LYS A 89 -15.29 13.77 -32.61
CA LYS A 89 -16.42 14.63 -32.95
C LYS A 89 -17.67 13.83 -33.29
N ILE A 90 -18.82 14.33 -32.85
CA ILE A 90 -20.15 13.82 -33.21
C ILE A 90 -20.76 14.70 -34.31
N PHE A 91 -21.46 14.07 -35.25
CA PHE A 91 -22.20 14.74 -36.32
C PHE A 91 -23.64 14.24 -36.32
N ALA A 92 -24.58 15.15 -36.54
CA ALA A 92 -25.99 14.87 -36.78
C ALA A 92 -26.34 15.26 -38.22
N ASN A 93 -26.73 14.28 -39.05
CA ASN A 93 -27.01 14.49 -40.48
C ASN A 93 -25.86 15.21 -41.22
N GLY A 94 -24.61 14.91 -40.86
CA GLY A 94 -23.42 15.51 -41.46
C GLY A 94 -23.04 16.89 -40.92
N LYS A 95 -23.80 17.46 -39.98
CA LYS A 95 -23.44 18.70 -39.27
C LYS A 95 -22.83 18.38 -37.91
N GLU A 96 -21.68 18.97 -37.60
CA GLU A 96 -21.01 18.80 -36.30
C GLU A 96 -21.93 19.26 -35.15
N ALA A 97 -22.09 18.40 -34.15
CA ALA A 97 -22.88 18.69 -32.96
C ALA A 97 -22.08 19.60 -32.00
N SER A 98 -22.78 20.48 -31.29
CA SER A 98 -22.14 21.41 -30.35
C SER A 98 -21.88 20.71 -29.02
N ILE A 99 -20.72 20.96 -28.40
CA ILE A 99 -20.42 20.45 -27.06
C ILE A 99 -21.10 21.37 -26.04
N ILE A 100 -21.89 20.79 -25.15
CA ILE A 100 -22.54 21.52 -24.04
C ILE A 100 -21.86 21.25 -22.70
N ASN A 101 -21.21 20.09 -22.58
CA ASN A 101 -20.48 19.67 -21.40
C ASN A 101 -19.22 18.90 -21.83
N ASP A 102 -18.08 19.27 -21.27
CA ASP A 102 -16.78 18.66 -21.54
C ASP A 102 -16.12 18.36 -20.18
N ASN A 103 -16.52 17.22 -19.61
CA ASN A 103 -15.93 16.69 -18.38
C ASN A 103 -14.76 15.76 -18.71
N GLU A 104 -13.91 15.50 -17.73
CA GLU A 104 -12.61 14.84 -17.90
C GLU A 104 -12.62 13.48 -18.63
N THR A 105 -13.73 12.75 -18.58
CA THR A 105 -13.92 11.47 -19.30
C THR A 105 -15.27 11.40 -20.02
N VAL A 106 -16.12 12.43 -19.93
CA VAL A 106 -17.49 12.41 -20.42
C VAL A 106 -17.80 13.72 -21.16
N VAL A 107 -18.23 13.61 -22.41
CA VAL A 107 -18.56 14.76 -23.26
C VAL A 107 -19.99 14.64 -23.75
N ASP A 108 -20.79 15.69 -23.53
CA ASP A 108 -22.17 15.77 -24.02
C ASP A 108 -22.26 16.66 -25.26
N TYR A 109 -22.77 16.09 -26.34
CA TYR A 109 -23.00 16.77 -27.61
C TYR A 109 -24.49 17.06 -27.77
N GLU A 110 -24.84 18.33 -27.92
CA GLU A 110 -26.21 18.77 -28.11
C GLU A 110 -26.60 18.74 -29.60
N VAL A 111 -27.75 18.13 -29.87
CA VAL A 111 -28.31 17.97 -31.21
C VAL A 111 -29.71 18.59 -31.27
N TYR A 112 -29.94 19.40 -32.30
CA TYR A 112 -31.19 20.08 -32.58
C TYR A 112 -31.87 19.46 -33.82
N PRO A 113 -32.79 18.51 -33.64
CA PRO A 113 -33.43 17.83 -34.77
C PRO A 113 -34.48 18.70 -35.45
N THR A 114 -34.41 18.79 -36.77
CA THR A 114 -35.44 19.37 -37.65
C THR A 114 -36.05 18.32 -38.60
N SER A 115 -35.56 17.09 -38.55
CA SER A 115 -35.96 15.90 -39.32
C SER A 115 -35.42 14.65 -38.59
N ASP A 116 -35.70 13.45 -39.12
CA ASP A 116 -34.99 12.24 -38.71
C ASP A 116 -33.48 12.47 -38.69
N VAL A 117 -32.81 11.95 -37.66
CA VAL A 117 -31.40 12.19 -37.39
C VAL A 117 -30.61 10.90 -37.48
N HIS A 118 -29.53 10.95 -38.25
CA HIS A 118 -28.47 9.96 -38.25
C HIS A 118 -27.22 10.53 -37.57
N ILE A 119 -26.82 9.92 -36.46
CA ILE A 119 -25.65 10.28 -35.68
C ILE A 119 -24.44 9.51 -36.18
N THR A 120 -23.41 10.24 -36.59
CA THR A 120 -22.11 9.68 -36.99
C THR A 120 -20.99 10.27 -36.13
N PHE A 121 -19.82 9.64 -36.13
CA PHE A 121 -18.65 10.16 -35.44
C PHE A 121 -17.37 9.95 -36.24
N THR A 122 -16.43 10.88 -36.06
CA THR A 122 -15.11 10.87 -36.72
C THR A 122 -14.02 11.33 -35.76
N GLY A 123 -12.77 11.19 -36.18
CA GLY A 123 -11.62 11.58 -35.38
C GLY A 123 -11.18 10.47 -34.44
N LYS A 124 -10.18 10.76 -33.60
CA LYS A 124 -9.62 9.81 -32.63
C LYS A 124 -9.48 10.48 -31.26
N PRO A 125 -9.87 9.80 -30.18
CA PRO A 125 -9.50 10.22 -28.84
C PRO A 125 -7.98 10.37 -28.71
N ALA A 126 -7.54 11.28 -27.86
CA ALA A 126 -6.12 11.48 -27.58
C ALA A 126 -5.74 10.71 -26.31
N ILE A 127 -4.59 10.03 -26.30
CA ILE A 127 -4.07 9.43 -25.06
C ILE A 127 -3.56 10.57 -24.17
N LYS A 128 -4.02 10.61 -22.92
CA LYS A 128 -3.55 11.54 -21.88
C LYS A 128 -2.04 11.37 -21.70
N SER A 129 -1.35 12.46 -21.40
CA SER A 129 0.07 12.41 -21.06
C SER A 129 0.31 13.09 -19.71
N TYR A 130 1.15 12.47 -18.89
CA TYR A 130 1.40 12.83 -17.50
C TYR A 130 2.85 13.23 -17.27
N ASN A 131 3.06 14.02 -16.22
CA ASN A 131 4.38 14.41 -15.77
C ASN A 131 5.05 13.25 -15.05
N VAL A 132 6.32 13.01 -15.38
CA VAL A 132 7.17 12.06 -14.69
C VAL A 132 8.33 12.86 -14.15
N THR A 133 8.54 12.82 -12.85
CA THR A 133 9.65 13.49 -12.18
C THR A 133 10.39 12.51 -11.29
N ALA A 134 11.59 12.87 -10.87
CA ALA A 134 12.35 12.12 -9.88
C ALA A 134 12.94 13.04 -8.81
N THR A 135 12.79 12.62 -7.55
CA THR A 135 13.30 13.31 -6.36
C THR A 135 14.19 12.37 -5.55
N PHE A 136 14.99 12.93 -4.65
CA PHE A 136 15.65 12.12 -3.63
C PHE A 136 14.78 12.10 -2.38
N TYR A 137 14.73 10.95 -1.72
CA TYR A 137 14.13 10.87 -0.40
C TYR A 137 15.09 11.47 0.63
N ASP A 138 14.63 12.52 1.32
CA ASP A 138 15.42 13.29 2.29
C ASP A 138 15.64 12.47 3.57
N ASP A 139 16.84 11.94 3.73
CA ASP A 139 17.29 11.30 4.96
C ASP A 139 18.80 11.58 5.04
N GLU A 140 19.14 12.53 5.91
CA GLU A 140 20.45 13.20 6.00
C GLU A 140 21.62 12.25 6.30
N ASP A 141 21.33 10.99 6.68
CA ASP A 141 22.31 9.98 7.09
C ASP A 141 22.74 9.02 5.95
N LYS A 142 22.32 9.26 4.70
CA LYS A 142 22.51 8.31 3.59
C LYS A 142 23.70 8.69 2.69
N GLN A 143 24.77 7.90 2.75
CA GLN A 143 25.94 8.03 1.87
C GLN A 143 25.60 7.65 0.43
N ASP A 144 26.02 8.51 -0.52
CA ASP A 144 26.11 8.20 -1.95
C ASP A 144 27.22 7.18 -2.18
N LEU A 145 26.86 5.96 -2.59
CA LEU A 145 27.81 4.97 -3.06
C LEU A 145 27.43 4.59 -4.50
N ASP A 146 28.26 5.00 -5.46
CA ASP A 146 28.15 4.68 -6.90
C ASP A 146 28.49 3.19 -7.17
N GLU A 147 27.80 2.27 -6.48
CA GLU A 147 28.02 0.83 -6.55
C GLU A 147 27.26 0.18 -7.71
N PHE A 148 26.20 0.82 -8.19
CA PHE A 148 25.31 0.30 -9.21
C PHE A 148 25.39 1.11 -10.49
N SER A 149 25.36 0.42 -11.61
CA SER A 149 24.99 1.02 -12.89
C SER A 149 23.49 0.91 -13.10
N TYR A 150 22.87 1.92 -13.72
CA TYR A 150 21.45 1.93 -13.98
C TYR A 150 21.14 1.99 -15.47
N GLU A 151 20.00 1.42 -15.84
CA GLU A 151 19.43 1.51 -17.18
C GLU A 151 17.97 1.94 -17.07
N LEU A 152 17.61 3.01 -17.78
CA LEU A 152 16.26 3.55 -17.87
C LEU A 152 15.68 3.27 -19.26
N LYS A 153 14.44 2.82 -19.30
CA LYS A 153 13.70 2.54 -20.53
C LYS A 153 12.22 2.86 -20.37
N TYR A 154 11.58 3.27 -21.46
CA TYR A 154 10.13 3.49 -21.54
C TYR A 154 9.51 2.45 -22.48
N VAL A 155 8.41 1.83 -22.05
CA VAL A 155 7.67 0.81 -22.82
C VAL A 155 6.22 1.24 -22.95
N SER A 156 5.75 1.49 -24.17
CA SER A 156 4.38 1.90 -24.48
C SER A 156 3.75 0.88 -25.43
N GLY A 157 2.87 0.02 -24.90
CA GLY A 157 2.34 -1.10 -25.68
C GLY A 157 3.45 -2.07 -26.08
N THR A 158 3.70 -2.22 -27.38
CA THR A 158 4.81 -3.03 -27.93
C THR A 158 6.04 -2.20 -28.29
N GLU A 159 5.96 -0.87 -28.17
CA GLU A 159 7.07 0.03 -28.49
C GLU A 159 7.99 0.22 -27.28
N GLU A 160 9.29 0.19 -27.54
CA GLU A 160 10.33 0.23 -26.52
C GLU A 160 11.37 1.30 -26.87
N SER A 161 11.68 2.18 -25.92
CA SER A 161 12.73 3.18 -26.13
C SER A 161 14.12 2.54 -26.16
N THR A 162 15.07 3.22 -26.80
CA THR A 162 16.50 2.89 -26.63
C THR A 162 16.86 3.02 -25.14
N PRO A 163 17.49 2.01 -24.51
CA PRO A 163 17.86 2.09 -23.12
C PRO A 163 18.91 3.18 -22.85
N ILE A 164 18.71 3.95 -21.79
CA ILE A 164 19.62 5.00 -21.33
C ILE A 164 20.41 4.44 -20.15
N LYS A 165 21.72 4.29 -20.32
CA LYS A 165 22.61 3.82 -19.26
C LYS A 165 23.20 5.00 -18.51
N VAL A 166 23.24 4.89 -17.19
CA VAL A 166 23.79 5.89 -16.28
C VAL A 166 24.57 5.20 -15.16
N ALA A 167 25.53 5.90 -14.58
CA ALA A 167 26.45 5.35 -13.59
C ALA A 167 25.99 5.56 -12.14
N SER A 168 24.99 6.40 -11.89
CA SER A 168 24.54 6.74 -10.53
C SER A 168 23.05 7.07 -10.46
N LEU A 169 22.49 7.10 -9.25
CA LEU A 169 21.12 7.57 -9.00
C LEU A 169 20.95 9.06 -9.31
N ALA A 170 22.00 9.87 -9.14
CA ALA A 170 21.99 11.28 -9.51
C ALA A 170 21.87 11.47 -11.02
N GLU A 171 22.66 10.75 -11.80
CA GLU A 171 22.52 10.76 -13.26
C GLU A 171 21.16 10.20 -13.68
N LEU A 172 20.64 9.16 -13.03
CA LEU A 172 19.30 8.63 -13.30
C LEU A 172 18.21 9.69 -13.05
N LYS A 173 18.27 10.38 -11.91
CA LYS A 173 17.37 11.48 -11.55
C LYS A 173 17.41 12.57 -12.62
N GLU A 174 18.61 12.99 -13.00
CA GLU A 174 18.79 13.98 -14.06
C GLU A 174 18.21 13.47 -15.38
N LYS A 175 18.38 12.21 -15.76
CA LYS A 175 17.79 11.68 -16.99
C LYS A 175 16.27 11.65 -16.96
N ILE A 176 15.67 11.25 -15.85
CA ILE A 176 14.21 11.27 -15.67
C ILE A 176 13.69 12.72 -15.78
N ASN A 177 14.35 13.67 -15.11
CA ASN A 177 13.92 15.08 -15.08
C ASN A 177 14.33 15.87 -16.34
N SER A 178 15.37 15.44 -17.07
CA SER A 178 15.90 16.15 -18.23
C SER A 178 14.93 16.15 -19.41
N ASP A 179 13.99 15.20 -19.40
CA ASP A 179 12.91 15.13 -20.36
C ASP A 179 11.62 15.55 -19.65
N VAL A 180 11.32 16.85 -19.61
CA VAL A 180 10.01 17.41 -19.16
C VAL A 180 8.88 17.03 -20.15
N LYS A 181 9.05 15.94 -20.89
CA LYS A 181 8.06 15.43 -21.83
C LYS A 181 6.99 14.70 -21.05
N LYS A 182 5.75 15.08 -21.32
CA LYS A 182 4.60 14.33 -20.83
C LYS A 182 4.64 12.90 -21.39
N VAL A 183 4.62 11.91 -20.53
CA VAL A 183 4.64 10.49 -20.88
C VAL A 183 3.20 9.98 -21.04
N LYS A 184 2.93 9.23 -22.11
CA LYS A 184 1.57 8.74 -22.42
C LYS A 184 1.05 7.80 -21.34
N HIS A 185 -0.24 7.91 -21.02
CA HIS A 185 -0.95 6.98 -20.15
C HIS A 185 -0.69 5.52 -20.56
N GLY A 186 -0.45 4.67 -19.56
CA GLY A 186 -0.17 3.24 -19.74
C GLY A 186 1.28 2.92 -20.11
N THR A 187 2.14 3.93 -20.33
CA THR A 187 3.58 3.69 -20.51
C THR A 187 4.18 3.15 -19.21
N LYS A 188 5.03 2.13 -19.32
CA LYS A 188 5.83 1.60 -18.23
C LYS A 188 7.22 2.22 -18.25
N ILE A 189 7.61 2.81 -17.14
CA ILE A 189 9.00 3.22 -16.89
C ILE A 189 9.69 2.02 -16.28
N VAL A 190 10.72 1.53 -16.96
CA VAL A 190 11.52 0.38 -16.56
C VAL A 190 12.88 0.90 -16.13
N ILE A 191 13.17 0.79 -14.84
CA ILE A 191 14.48 1.12 -14.29
C ILE A 191 15.15 -0.18 -13.89
N THR A 192 16.40 -0.37 -14.30
CA THR A 192 17.19 -1.55 -13.98
C THR A 192 18.49 -1.14 -13.31
N ALA A 193 18.74 -1.60 -12.09
CA ALA A 193 20.01 -1.45 -11.38
C ALA A 193 20.85 -2.72 -11.54
N THR A 194 22.13 -2.56 -11.87
CA THR A 194 23.09 -3.64 -12.08
C THR A 194 24.34 -3.42 -11.23
N HIS A 195 24.66 -4.39 -10.37
CA HIS A 195 25.87 -4.43 -9.54
C HIS A 195 26.87 -5.48 -10.06
N THR A 196 28.16 -5.17 -10.01
CA THR A 196 29.27 -6.10 -10.31
C THR A 196 30.21 -6.14 -9.11
N GLY A 197 30.29 -7.26 -8.37
CA GLY A 197 31.12 -7.38 -7.15
C GLY A 197 30.45 -8.20 -6.03
N GLU A 198 31.09 -8.27 -4.85
CA GLU A 198 30.48 -8.86 -3.64
C GLU A 198 29.20 -8.12 -3.24
N ILE A 199 28.21 -8.88 -2.78
CA ILE A 199 26.78 -8.63 -2.98
C ILE A 199 26.22 -7.44 -2.18
N ALA A 200 25.74 -6.39 -2.88
CA ALA A 200 24.74 -5.44 -2.37
C ALA A 200 23.48 -5.55 -3.26
N PHE A 201 22.36 -6.06 -2.73
CA PHE A 201 21.10 -6.06 -3.49
C PHE A 201 20.38 -4.73 -3.26
N PRO A 202 20.02 -3.99 -4.31
CA PRO A 202 19.31 -2.75 -4.12
C PRO A 202 17.92 -3.01 -3.52
N GLY A 203 17.53 -2.15 -2.61
CA GLY A 203 16.38 -2.36 -1.73
C GLY A 203 15.11 -2.21 -2.52
N ASP A 204 14.05 -2.86 -2.07
CA ASP A 204 12.74 -2.73 -2.69
C ASP A 204 12.26 -1.28 -2.79
N PHE A 205 12.62 -0.48 -1.78
CA PHE A 205 12.30 0.93 -1.66
C PHE A 205 13.37 1.87 -2.23
N MET A 206 14.42 1.33 -2.87
CA MET A 206 15.43 2.19 -3.49
C MET A 206 14.82 3.04 -4.62
N ILE A 207 13.81 2.48 -5.30
CA ILE A 207 12.97 3.18 -6.27
C ILE A 207 11.52 3.01 -5.84
N HIS A 208 10.85 4.13 -5.63
CA HIS A 208 9.43 4.18 -5.28
C HIS A 208 8.70 5.16 -6.20
N GLY A 209 7.45 4.87 -6.55
CA GLY A 209 6.63 5.75 -7.38
C GLY A 209 5.45 6.29 -6.57
N GLU A 210 5.43 7.60 -6.37
CA GLU A 210 4.34 8.35 -5.76
C GLU A 210 3.42 8.92 -6.84
N TYR A 211 2.10 8.75 -6.68
CA TYR A 211 1.12 9.13 -7.70
C TYR A 211 0.22 10.25 -7.19
N SER A 212 -0.09 11.23 -8.04
CA SER A 212 -1.00 12.34 -7.67
C SER A 212 -2.47 11.96 -7.61
N GLY A 213 -2.85 10.80 -8.16
CA GLY A 213 -4.22 10.27 -8.17
C GLY A 213 -4.28 8.80 -7.77
N LEU A 214 -5.16 8.02 -8.41
CA LEU A 214 -5.21 6.56 -8.21
C LEU A 214 -3.84 5.94 -8.53
N GLY A 215 -3.12 5.51 -7.49
CA GLY A 215 -1.82 4.87 -7.62
C GLY A 215 -1.92 3.46 -8.19
N LYS A 216 -0.89 3.00 -8.89
CA LYS A 216 -0.74 1.57 -9.26
C LYS A 216 0.61 1.00 -8.84
N TYR A 217 0.57 -0.32 -8.75
CA TYR A 217 1.64 -1.23 -8.35
C TYR A 217 2.96 -0.98 -9.10
N VAL A 218 4.05 -0.84 -8.34
CA VAL A 218 5.42 -0.95 -8.86
C VAL A 218 5.82 -2.42 -8.82
N GLU A 219 6.01 -3.04 -9.98
CA GLU A 219 6.47 -4.42 -10.05
C GLU A 219 7.98 -4.46 -9.90
N LYS A 220 8.46 -5.33 -9.01
CA LYS A 220 9.89 -5.45 -8.68
C LYS A 220 10.35 -6.86 -9.07
N LYS A 221 11.38 -6.94 -9.89
CA LYS A 221 11.95 -8.20 -10.39
C LYS A 221 13.43 -8.24 -10.07
N THR A 222 13.91 -9.36 -9.54
CA THR A 222 15.33 -9.54 -9.21
C THR A 222 15.87 -10.80 -9.88
N LYS A 223 17.05 -10.70 -10.50
CA LYS A 223 17.76 -11.82 -11.14
C LYS A 223 19.28 -11.70 -10.97
N ILE A 224 20.00 -12.82 -10.89
CA ILE A 224 21.47 -12.87 -11.06
C ILE A 224 21.78 -13.38 -12.47
N ILE A 225 22.73 -12.74 -13.14
CA ILE A 225 23.22 -13.11 -14.48
C ILE A 225 24.75 -13.21 -14.40
N GLY A 226 25.28 -14.43 -14.35
CA GLY A 226 26.72 -14.63 -14.14
C GLY A 226 27.14 -14.11 -12.76
N ASP A 227 28.10 -13.18 -12.74
CA ASP A 227 28.60 -12.46 -11.56
C ASP A 227 27.83 -11.16 -11.26
N LYS A 228 26.80 -10.84 -12.05
CA LYS A 228 26.05 -9.58 -11.94
C LYS A 228 24.70 -9.80 -11.27
N GLN A 229 24.30 -8.83 -10.47
CA GLN A 229 22.96 -8.76 -9.92
C GLN A 229 22.18 -7.68 -10.62
N VAL A 230 20.96 -8.00 -11.02
CA VAL A 230 20.10 -7.11 -11.79
C VAL A 230 18.74 -7.04 -11.10
N LYS A 231 18.35 -5.83 -10.69
CA LYS A 231 17.01 -5.56 -10.17
C LYS A 231 16.30 -4.58 -11.08
N THR A 232 15.04 -4.85 -11.37
CA THR A 232 14.20 -4.06 -12.27
C THR A 232 12.93 -3.62 -11.55
N TRP A 233 12.59 -2.33 -11.70
CA TRP A 233 11.34 -1.75 -11.26
C TRP A 233 10.54 -1.34 -12.51
N GLU A 234 9.28 -1.77 -12.57
CA GLU A 234 8.32 -1.32 -13.58
C GLU A 234 7.30 -0.40 -12.91
N VAL A 235 7.30 0.89 -13.28
CA VAL A 235 6.39 1.92 -12.78
C VAL A 235 5.40 2.28 -13.90
N ALA A 236 4.10 2.11 -13.65
CA ALA A 236 3.07 2.37 -14.65
C ALA A 236 2.61 3.84 -14.60
N VAL A 237 2.72 4.56 -15.71
CA VAL A 237 2.30 5.97 -15.80
C VAL A 237 0.80 6.05 -16.04
N LEU A 238 0.03 6.41 -15.02
CA LEU A 238 -1.44 6.50 -15.11
C LEU A 238 -1.99 7.86 -14.70
N SER A 239 -1.21 8.57 -13.89
CA SER A 239 -1.35 9.96 -13.47
C SER A 239 0.05 10.56 -13.40
N ASP A 240 0.17 11.82 -12.99
CA ASP A 240 1.48 12.40 -12.69
C ASP A 240 2.18 11.55 -11.61
N VAL A 241 3.44 11.21 -11.85
CA VAL A 241 4.23 10.33 -10.99
C VAL A 241 5.53 11.02 -10.58
N GLU A 242 5.80 10.99 -9.28
CA GLU A 242 7.09 11.33 -8.70
C GLU A 242 7.83 10.03 -8.34
N ILE A 243 8.97 9.79 -8.97
CA ILE A 243 9.84 8.67 -8.67
C ILE A 243 10.80 9.09 -7.56
N GLN A 244 10.56 8.59 -6.35
CA GLN A 244 11.46 8.79 -5.23
C GLN A 244 12.62 7.80 -5.32
N LEU A 245 13.83 8.36 -5.39
CA LEU A 245 15.09 7.63 -5.39
C LEU A 245 15.70 7.72 -3.99
N ARG A 246 16.04 6.59 -3.38
CA ARG A 246 16.76 6.56 -2.10
C ARG A 246 18.25 6.39 -2.38
N LEU A 247 19.04 7.38 -1.96
CA LEU A 247 20.50 7.43 -2.15
C LEU A 247 21.28 6.46 -1.25
N SER A 248 20.66 5.94 -0.19
CA SER A 248 21.32 4.91 0.61
C SER A 248 21.55 3.68 -0.25
N SER A 249 22.80 3.19 -0.27
CA SER A 249 23.00 1.75 -0.40
C SER A 249 22.02 1.08 0.56
N THR A 250 21.42 -0.02 0.16
CA THR A 250 20.81 -0.90 1.14
C THR A 250 21.84 -1.18 2.20
N ARG A 251 21.86 -0.42 3.31
CA ARG A 251 22.69 -0.49 4.52
C ARG A 251 23.93 -1.41 4.51
N GLN A 252 24.76 -1.57 3.47
CA GLN A 252 25.52 -2.85 3.29
C GLN A 252 24.72 -4.05 3.85
N SER A 253 23.43 -4.07 3.48
CA SER A 253 22.37 -4.50 4.37
C SER A 253 22.57 -5.96 4.59
N SER A 254 22.78 -6.34 5.84
CA SER A 254 21.81 -7.22 6.47
C SER A 254 21.10 -8.10 5.46
N SER A 255 21.80 -9.13 4.96
CA SER A 255 21.22 -10.39 4.50
C SER A 255 19.72 -10.25 4.19
N ARG A 256 19.30 -9.78 3.01
CA ARG A 256 17.90 -9.60 2.59
C ARG A 256 16.94 -9.43 3.78
N GLU A 257 16.59 -8.20 4.17
CA GLU A 257 15.39 -8.02 5.01
C GLU A 257 14.28 -8.87 4.39
N ILE A 258 13.98 -9.97 5.08
CA ILE A 258 12.91 -10.88 4.73
C ILE A 258 11.69 -9.98 4.90
N TYR A 259 10.99 -9.71 3.80
CA TYR A 259 9.79 -8.92 3.85
C TYR A 259 8.80 -9.77 4.63
N THR A 260 8.63 -9.40 5.89
CA THR A 260 7.87 -10.13 6.89
C THR A 260 7.03 -9.09 7.60
N ASP A 261 5.92 -9.51 8.17
CA ASP A 261 5.23 -8.66 9.13
C ASP A 261 6.25 -8.28 10.21
N SER A 262 6.62 -7.00 10.22
CA SER A 262 7.77 -6.43 10.95
C SER A 262 7.65 -6.54 12.48
N THR A 263 6.63 -7.25 12.94
CA THR A 263 6.18 -7.35 14.32
C THR A 263 6.65 -8.64 15.02
N PHE A 264 7.12 -9.65 14.28
CA PHE A 264 7.52 -10.95 14.87
C PHE A 264 8.91 -11.47 14.47
N LEU A 265 9.45 -11.08 13.32
CA LEU A 265 10.74 -11.56 12.84
C LEU A 265 11.82 -10.50 12.98
N HIS A 266 12.95 -10.90 13.53
CA HIS A 266 14.16 -10.09 13.57
C HIS A 266 14.88 -10.22 12.22
N SER A 267 15.37 -9.11 11.66
CA SER A 267 15.86 -9.10 10.28
C SER A 267 17.07 -10.04 10.05
N GLY A 268 17.01 -10.85 8.99
CA GLY A 268 18.15 -11.58 8.43
C GLY A 268 17.97 -13.08 8.29
N VAL A 269 18.95 -13.73 7.64
CA VAL A 269 19.00 -15.20 7.48
C VAL A 269 20.32 -15.71 8.06
N TYR A 270 20.28 -16.85 8.73
CA TYR A 270 21.41 -17.47 9.41
C TYR A 270 21.60 -18.91 8.94
N ASP A 271 22.83 -19.41 8.96
CA ASP A 271 23.16 -20.78 8.60
C ASP A 271 22.94 -21.76 9.76
N GLY A 272 23.30 -23.02 9.53
CA GLY A 272 23.20 -24.11 10.51
C GLY A 272 23.92 -23.84 11.83
N ASP A 273 24.94 -22.99 11.80
CA ASP A 273 25.80 -22.63 12.93
C ASP A 273 25.44 -21.24 13.50
N PHE A 274 24.30 -20.67 13.09
CA PHE A 274 23.83 -19.35 13.49
C PHE A 274 24.79 -18.22 13.11
N ASN A 275 25.54 -18.37 12.01
CA ASN A 275 26.25 -17.25 11.38
C ASN A 275 25.34 -16.56 10.38
N ARG A 276 25.38 -15.23 10.37
CA ARG A 276 24.57 -14.42 9.46
C ARG A 276 24.97 -14.66 8.01
N ILE A 277 24.01 -15.08 7.18
CA ILE A 277 24.17 -15.27 5.75
C ILE A 277 23.95 -13.93 5.05
N VAL A 278 25.03 -13.16 4.88
CA VAL A 278 24.96 -11.80 4.34
C VAL A 278 24.81 -11.72 2.82
N THR A 279 24.94 -12.83 2.09
CA THR A 279 24.85 -12.83 0.62
C THR A 279 23.93 -13.93 0.07
N LEU A 280 23.32 -13.69 -1.09
CA LEU A 280 22.48 -14.69 -1.76
C LEU A 280 23.31 -15.89 -2.24
N GLN A 281 24.55 -15.66 -2.67
CA GLN A 281 25.46 -16.74 -3.03
C GLN A 281 25.77 -17.60 -1.80
N ALA A 282 26.10 -16.99 -0.66
CA ALA A 282 26.27 -17.72 0.60
C ALA A 282 25.01 -18.50 0.98
N LEU A 283 23.81 -17.92 0.82
CA LEU A 283 22.55 -18.62 1.07
C LEU A 283 22.40 -19.90 0.22
N TYR A 284 22.79 -19.84 -1.06
CA TYR A 284 22.75 -20.99 -1.95
C TYR A 284 23.91 -21.97 -1.70
N ASP A 285 25.08 -21.48 -1.28
CA ASP A 285 26.25 -22.31 -0.98
C ASP A 285 26.16 -23.00 0.39
N THR A 286 25.41 -22.42 1.34
CA THR A 286 25.18 -22.98 2.68
C THR A 286 24.64 -24.40 2.54
N GLN A 287 25.45 -25.37 2.95
CA GLN A 287 25.06 -26.76 3.03
C GLN A 287 24.35 -26.97 4.38
N GLY A 288 23.05 -27.27 4.34
CA GLY A 288 22.28 -27.56 5.56
C GLY A 288 21.07 -26.66 5.75
N LYS A 289 20.68 -26.50 7.01
CA LYS A 289 19.52 -25.70 7.42
C LYS A 289 19.87 -24.21 7.41
N ILE A 290 18.82 -23.41 7.31
CA ILE A 290 18.89 -21.96 7.40
C ILE A 290 17.76 -21.48 8.31
N TYR A 291 17.97 -20.36 8.97
CA TYR A 291 17.05 -19.86 9.98
C TYR A 291 16.78 -18.35 9.80
N ALA A 292 15.59 -17.91 10.22
CA ALA A 292 15.33 -16.51 10.50
C ALA A 292 15.17 -16.32 12.02
N PRO A 293 15.77 -15.29 12.62
CA PRO A 293 15.55 -14.99 14.03
C PRO A 293 14.16 -14.37 14.22
N LEU A 294 13.53 -14.69 15.35
CA LEU A 294 12.21 -14.22 15.78
C LEU A 294 12.39 -13.33 16.99
N ASP A 295 11.64 -12.23 17.09
CA ASP A 295 11.62 -11.42 18.30
C ASP A 295 11.13 -12.27 19.48
N ASP A 296 11.94 -12.37 20.54
CA ASP A 296 11.58 -13.18 21.70
C ASP A 296 10.47 -12.47 22.50
N ASN A 297 9.22 -12.91 22.26
CA ASN A 297 8.06 -12.42 22.97
C ASN A 297 7.07 -13.55 23.32
N ALA A 298 6.08 -13.24 24.15
CA ALA A 298 5.10 -14.22 24.61
C ALA A 298 4.31 -14.86 23.45
N VAL A 299 4.12 -14.13 22.35
CA VAL A 299 3.44 -14.60 21.14
C VAL A 299 4.25 -15.66 20.43
N VAL A 300 5.52 -15.37 20.14
CA VAL A 300 6.43 -16.30 19.46
C VAL A 300 6.56 -17.60 20.27
N ARG A 301 6.70 -17.49 21.60
CA ARG A 301 6.73 -18.65 22.50
C ARG A 301 5.45 -19.48 22.39
N HIS A 302 4.27 -18.85 22.38
CA HIS A 302 2.98 -19.54 22.25
C HIS A 302 2.76 -20.17 20.88
N LEU A 303 3.06 -19.45 19.80
CA LEU A 303 2.95 -19.93 18.43
C LEU A 303 3.88 -21.12 18.18
N ALA A 304 5.12 -21.04 18.71
CA ALA A 304 6.08 -22.14 18.68
C ALA A 304 5.59 -23.39 19.39
N GLU A 305 4.74 -23.27 20.41
CA GLU A 305 4.18 -24.41 21.13
C GLU A 305 2.89 -24.96 20.52
N LYS A 306 1.96 -24.09 20.07
CA LYS A 306 0.54 -24.44 19.86
C LYS A 306 0.04 -24.35 18.42
N TYR A 307 0.41 -23.33 17.66
CA TYR A 307 -0.19 -23.07 16.34
C TYR A 307 0.72 -23.47 15.18
N LYS A 308 2.04 -23.28 15.33
CA LYS A 308 3.14 -23.68 14.45
C LYS A 308 3.03 -23.39 12.95
N LYS A 309 1.91 -22.96 12.37
CA LYS A 309 1.76 -22.80 10.92
C LYS A 309 2.39 -21.51 10.43
N VAL A 310 3.28 -21.65 9.44
CA VAL A 310 3.94 -20.53 8.76
C VAL A 310 3.88 -20.72 7.25
N THR A 311 3.79 -19.61 6.53
CA THR A 311 3.88 -19.53 5.08
C THR A 311 5.26 -19.05 4.68
N VAL A 312 6.02 -19.91 4.02
CA VAL A 312 7.34 -19.55 3.46
C VAL A 312 7.26 -19.63 1.94
N ASN A 313 7.46 -18.50 1.26
CA ASN A 313 7.39 -18.38 -0.20
C ASN A 313 6.10 -18.98 -0.78
N GLY A 314 4.95 -18.63 -0.18
CA GLY A 314 3.63 -19.10 -0.59
C GLY A 314 3.32 -20.56 -0.24
N LYS A 315 4.18 -21.25 0.52
CA LYS A 315 3.93 -22.61 1.02
C LYS A 315 3.68 -22.59 2.51
N THR A 316 2.47 -22.96 2.92
CA THR A 316 2.09 -23.10 4.32
C THR A 316 2.41 -24.49 4.85
N ALA A 317 3.13 -24.56 5.97
CA ALA A 317 3.46 -25.80 6.67
C ALA A 317 3.65 -25.54 8.18
N ASP A 318 3.79 -26.62 8.95
CA ASP A 318 4.21 -26.50 10.35
C ASP A 318 5.68 -26.04 10.40
N GLY A 319 5.88 -24.83 10.88
CA GLY A 319 7.16 -24.21 11.17
C GLY A 319 7.90 -24.94 12.28
N LYS A 320 9.22 -24.98 12.14
CA LYS A 320 10.12 -25.59 13.11
C LYS A 320 10.81 -24.48 13.88
N PHE A 321 10.30 -24.22 15.07
CA PHE A 321 10.83 -23.21 15.99
C PHE A 321 11.95 -23.83 16.83
N PHE A 322 12.99 -23.05 17.08
CA PHE A 322 14.14 -23.43 17.89
C PHE A 322 14.54 -22.26 18.78
N TYR A 323 14.85 -22.52 20.04
CA TYR A 323 15.44 -21.51 20.93
C TYR A 323 16.93 -21.77 21.05
N ASN A 324 17.75 -20.79 20.67
CA ASN A 324 19.20 -20.89 20.77
C ASN A 324 19.67 -20.36 22.13
N GLU A 325 20.20 -21.25 22.96
CA GLU A 325 20.67 -20.90 24.29
C GLU A 325 21.91 -20.00 24.30
N ALA A 326 22.69 -20.00 23.21
CA ALA A 326 23.95 -19.25 23.14
C ALA A 326 23.74 -17.74 22.96
N ASP A 327 22.75 -17.35 22.15
CA ASP A 327 22.41 -15.95 21.88
C ASP A 327 21.07 -15.53 22.50
N LYS A 328 20.37 -16.44 23.18
CA LYS A 328 19.08 -16.22 23.84
C LYS A 328 17.98 -15.76 22.87
N GLN A 329 18.02 -16.24 21.63
CA GLN A 329 17.08 -15.84 20.57
C GLN A 329 16.24 -17.04 20.07
N TRP A 330 14.98 -16.77 19.72
CA TRP A 330 14.17 -17.72 18.95
C TRP A 330 14.52 -17.67 17.46
N TYR A 331 14.44 -18.82 16.82
CA TYR A 331 14.65 -19.00 15.39
C TYR A 331 13.55 -19.85 14.79
N ILE A 332 13.27 -19.63 13.52
CA ILE A 332 12.46 -20.53 12.69
C ILE A 332 13.28 -21.08 11.54
N GLU A 333 13.24 -22.40 11.35
CA GLU A 333 13.87 -23.07 10.21
C GLU A 333 13.14 -22.67 8.92
N LEU A 334 13.90 -22.18 7.93
CA LEU A 334 13.39 -21.85 6.62
C LEU A 334 13.62 -23.01 5.64
N TYR A 335 12.68 -23.20 4.72
CA TYR A 335 12.86 -24.16 3.64
C TYR A 335 13.75 -23.59 2.54
N LYS A 336 14.98 -24.08 2.44
CA LYS A 336 15.88 -23.72 1.35
C LYS A 336 15.22 -24.03 -0.02
N PRO A 337 15.19 -23.10 -0.98
CA PRO A 337 14.71 -23.38 -2.32
C PRO A 337 15.61 -24.45 -2.96
N SER A 338 14.97 -25.41 -3.65
CA SER A 338 15.63 -26.60 -4.20
C SER A 338 16.63 -26.28 -5.31
N ALA A 339 16.55 -25.10 -5.93
CA ALA A 339 17.50 -24.63 -6.92
C ALA A 339 17.48 -23.10 -7.00
N TYR A 340 18.60 -22.56 -7.45
CA TYR A 340 18.68 -21.21 -7.96
C TYR A 340 17.75 -21.07 -9.19
N GLN A 341 16.58 -20.46 -9.02
CA GLN A 341 15.72 -20.17 -10.17
C GLN A 341 16.26 -18.96 -10.91
N ASN A 342 16.98 -19.22 -12.00
CA ASN A 342 17.45 -18.18 -12.90
C ASN A 342 16.22 -17.41 -13.43
N GLY A 343 16.05 -16.15 -13.02
CA GLY A 343 14.89 -15.31 -13.39
C GLY A 343 13.84 -15.07 -12.28
N ARG A 344 13.98 -15.68 -11.11
CA ARG A 344 13.26 -15.33 -9.87
C ARG A 344 14.19 -15.48 -8.69
N ALA A 345 14.90 -14.41 -8.36
CA ALA A 345 15.60 -14.33 -7.09
C ALA A 345 14.63 -13.75 -6.04
N ASP A 346 13.50 -14.43 -5.80
CA ASP A 346 12.59 -14.02 -4.75
C ASP A 346 13.32 -14.18 -3.41
N GLY A 347 13.08 -13.26 -2.47
CA GLY A 347 13.52 -13.35 -1.09
C GLY A 347 13.09 -14.66 -0.42
N TYR A 348 13.27 -14.74 0.88
CA TYR A 348 12.21 -15.41 1.62
C TYR A 348 11.14 -14.37 1.88
N ASP A 349 9.92 -14.70 1.51
CA ASP A 349 8.70 -14.17 2.08
C ASP A 349 8.34 -15.15 3.19
N VAL A 350 8.51 -14.73 4.44
CA VAL A 350 8.16 -15.54 5.61
C VAL A 350 7.05 -14.80 6.31
N ASP A 351 5.85 -15.31 6.17
CA ASP A 351 4.71 -14.84 6.93
C ASP A 351 4.23 -15.96 7.83
N PHE A 352 3.58 -15.62 8.92
CA PHE A 352 2.71 -16.59 9.56
C PHE A 352 1.52 -16.88 8.61
N ALA A 353 0.90 -18.04 8.74
CA ALA A 353 -0.17 -18.41 7.81
C ALA A 353 -1.33 -17.40 7.85
N GLU A 354 -1.97 -17.14 6.70
CA GLU A 354 -3.19 -16.33 6.62
C GLU A 354 -4.21 -16.83 7.66
N GLY A 355 -4.69 -15.92 8.52
CA GLY A 355 -5.54 -16.24 9.68
C GLY A 355 -4.80 -16.49 11.00
N VAL A 356 -3.48 -16.33 11.07
CA VAL A 356 -2.75 -16.33 12.36
C VAL A 356 -3.27 -15.25 13.29
N GLU A 357 -3.59 -14.06 12.77
CA GLU A 357 -4.16 -12.98 13.58
C GLU A 357 -5.53 -13.37 14.14
N ASP A 358 -6.39 -13.96 13.31
CA ASP A 358 -7.71 -14.43 13.75
C ASP A 358 -7.60 -15.57 14.76
N TYR A 359 -6.65 -16.49 14.57
CA TYR A 359 -6.31 -17.51 15.56
C TYR A 359 -5.88 -16.87 16.88
N MET A 360 -4.95 -15.91 16.83
CA MET A 360 -4.42 -15.25 18.03
C MET A 360 -5.50 -14.43 18.75
N ARG A 361 -6.40 -13.77 18.02
CA ARG A 361 -7.57 -13.07 18.58
C ARG A 361 -8.57 -14.03 19.22
N GLY A 362 -8.72 -15.24 18.67
CA GLY A 362 -9.65 -16.25 19.16
C GLY A 362 -9.10 -17.18 20.24
N ASP A 363 -7.77 -17.26 20.40
CA ASP A 363 -7.13 -18.14 21.38
C ASP A 363 -7.30 -17.56 22.78
N SER A 364 -8.07 -18.25 23.62
CA SER A 364 -8.29 -17.83 25.02
C SER A 364 -7.02 -17.78 25.88
N ALA A 365 -5.93 -18.42 25.44
CA ALA A 365 -4.63 -18.32 26.06
C ALA A 365 -3.88 -17.05 25.64
N LEU A 366 -4.35 -16.29 24.66
CA LEU A 366 -3.77 -15.05 24.21
C LEU A 366 -4.76 -13.90 24.43
N THR A 367 -4.37 -12.88 25.18
CA THR A 367 -5.23 -11.70 25.41
C THR A 367 -4.63 -10.48 24.72
N THR A 368 -5.42 -9.86 23.84
CA THR A 368 -5.12 -8.54 23.25
C THR A 368 -5.46 -7.38 24.18
N SER A 369 -6.07 -7.66 25.34
CA SER A 369 -6.60 -6.60 26.18
C SER A 369 -5.49 -5.91 26.99
N ASN A 370 -5.49 -4.58 26.90
CA ASN A 370 -4.65 -3.68 27.70
C ASN A 370 -5.15 -3.59 29.17
N ASP A 371 -5.80 -4.63 29.69
CA ASP A 371 -6.54 -4.60 30.95
C ASP A 371 -5.65 -4.54 32.21
N ILE A 372 -4.32 -4.50 32.05
CA ILE A 372 -3.43 -4.18 33.17
C ILE A 372 -3.42 -2.66 33.33
N GLY A 373 -4.12 -2.16 34.35
CA GLY A 373 -4.05 -0.76 34.72
C GLY A 373 -2.63 -0.38 35.15
N PHE A 374 -1.91 0.37 34.31
CA PHE A 374 -0.59 0.90 34.65
C PHE A 374 -0.69 2.33 35.16
N LYS A 375 -0.05 2.62 36.29
CA LYS A 375 0.02 3.96 36.89
C LYS A 375 1.45 4.30 37.29
N SER A 376 1.93 5.47 36.91
CA SER A 376 3.17 6.01 37.46
C SER A 376 3.21 7.52 37.30
N GLN A 377 3.72 8.22 38.32
CA GLN A 377 3.94 9.67 38.30
C GLN A 377 5.43 10.02 38.11
N ILE A 378 6.28 9.01 37.98
CA ILE A 378 7.75 9.17 38.03
C ILE A 378 8.41 8.78 36.71
N MET A 379 7.60 8.46 35.70
CA MET A 379 8.06 8.20 34.34
C MET A 379 8.41 9.52 33.66
N ASP A 380 9.53 9.54 32.95
CA ASP A 380 9.99 10.73 32.22
C ASP A 380 9.43 10.80 30.79
N TRP A 381 8.50 9.92 30.38
CA TRP A 381 7.97 9.86 29.02
C TRP A 381 7.32 11.16 28.49
N GLY A 382 6.98 12.12 29.35
CA GLY A 382 6.23 13.35 29.01
C GLY A 382 4.71 13.14 28.99
N ASP A 383 3.94 14.19 28.70
CA ASP A 383 2.46 14.19 28.74
C ASP A 383 1.79 13.35 27.62
N ASN A 384 2.58 12.74 26.73
CA ASN A 384 2.05 11.98 25.61
C ASN A 384 1.69 10.55 26.04
N GLN A 385 0.38 10.29 26.14
CA GLN A 385 -0.26 9.02 26.49
C GLN A 385 -0.02 7.86 25.49
N TYR A 386 0.91 8.00 24.55
CA TYR A 386 1.15 7.01 23.50
C TYR A 386 1.73 5.67 23.99
N LEU A 387 2.02 5.52 25.30
CA LEU A 387 2.36 4.24 25.94
C LEU A 387 1.18 3.54 26.62
N LEU A 388 -0.04 4.07 26.53
CA LEU A 388 -1.25 3.22 26.58
C LEU A 388 -1.29 2.25 25.39
N HIS A 389 -0.42 2.47 24.39
CA HIS A 389 -0.18 1.62 23.24
C HIS A 389 1.07 0.73 23.38
N ALA A 390 1.19 -0.02 24.49
CA ALA A 390 2.01 -1.23 24.55
C ALA A 390 1.50 -2.35 23.58
N ASP A 391 0.69 -1.97 22.60
CA ASP A 391 -0.31 -2.78 21.92
C ASP A 391 -0.07 -2.93 20.41
N ARG A 392 1.08 -2.47 19.89
CA ARG A 392 1.48 -2.75 18.50
C ARG A 392 2.77 -3.55 18.31
N TYR A 393 3.52 -3.81 19.38
CA TYR A 393 4.78 -4.55 19.32
C TYR A 393 4.69 -5.76 20.26
N GLY A 394 4.24 -6.92 19.76
CA GLY A 394 4.21 -8.17 20.54
C GLY A 394 3.05 -8.31 21.55
N SER A 395 1.91 -7.68 21.27
CA SER A 395 0.82 -7.37 22.22
C SER A 395 0.00 -8.53 22.78
N TYR A 396 0.23 -9.77 22.38
CA TYR A 396 -0.53 -10.90 22.93
C TYR A 396 0.18 -11.44 24.17
N ARG A 397 -0.51 -11.40 25.31
CA ARG A 397 -0.05 -12.02 26.56
C ARG A 397 -0.59 -13.42 26.67
N LEU A 398 0.20 -14.33 27.24
CA LEU A 398 -0.31 -15.62 27.70
C LEU A 398 -1.31 -15.41 28.84
N LYS A 399 -2.46 -16.08 28.83
CA LYS A 399 -3.35 -16.23 29.99
C LYS A 399 -2.51 -16.90 31.08
N ASN A 400 -2.23 -16.18 32.17
CA ASN A 400 -1.23 -16.47 33.20
C ASN A 400 0.21 -15.93 32.95
N ASN A 401 0.34 -14.81 32.21
CA ASN A 401 1.22 -13.65 32.42
C ASN A 401 2.76 -13.72 32.36
N ARG A 402 3.39 -14.23 31.30
CA ARG A 402 4.76 -13.72 31.01
C ARG A 402 4.63 -12.26 30.54
N PHE A 403 4.83 -11.31 31.46
CA PHE A 403 4.56 -9.88 31.28
C PHE A 403 5.82 -9.07 31.58
N SER A 404 6.16 -8.12 30.72
CA SER A 404 7.24 -7.16 30.94
C SER A 404 6.80 -5.74 30.60
N LEU A 405 7.39 -4.76 31.29
CA LEU A 405 7.13 -3.33 31.15
C LEU A 405 8.43 -2.58 30.84
N GLY A 406 8.47 -1.86 29.72
CA GLY A 406 9.50 -0.87 29.43
C GLY A 406 9.25 0.44 30.20
N LEU A 407 10.30 1.01 30.81
CA LEU A 407 10.23 2.17 31.70
C LEU A 407 11.26 3.24 31.30
N CYS A 408 10.88 4.51 31.39
CA CYS A 408 11.79 5.65 31.23
C CYS A 408 11.82 6.44 32.54
N PHE A 409 12.97 6.44 33.20
CA PHE A 409 13.21 7.20 34.42
C PHE A 409 14.23 8.31 34.14
N ALA A 410 14.02 9.47 34.76
CA ALA A 410 15.09 10.46 34.88
C ALA A 410 16.25 9.87 35.71
N SER A 411 17.48 10.32 35.46
CA SER A 411 18.68 9.86 36.18
C SER A 411 18.63 10.13 37.69
N THR A 412 17.72 11.00 38.15
CA THR A 412 17.47 11.32 39.55
C THR A 412 16.61 10.28 40.28
N VAL A 413 15.91 9.40 39.56
CA VAL A 413 15.10 8.33 40.16
C VAL A 413 16.00 7.13 40.43
N ASN A 414 16.28 6.85 41.71
CA ASN A 414 17.20 5.79 42.10
C ASN A 414 16.54 4.62 42.84
N ASP A 415 15.49 4.90 43.61
CA ASP A 415 14.76 3.89 44.38
C ASP A 415 13.27 3.95 44.04
N ILE A 416 12.69 2.81 43.69
CA ILE A 416 11.29 2.71 43.27
C ILE A 416 10.56 1.66 44.09
N LYS A 417 9.26 1.90 44.31
CA LYS A 417 8.33 0.90 44.84
C LYS A 417 7.37 0.51 43.74
N VAL A 418 7.24 -0.80 43.53
CA VAL A 418 6.31 -1.39 42.56
C VAL A 418 5.16 -2.03 43.33
N ILE A 419 3.94 -1.71 42.94
CA ILE A 419 2.70 -2.17 43.56
C ILE A 419 1.91 -2.97 42.51
N VAL A 420 1.70 -4.25 42.74
CA VAL A 420 0.97 -5.14 41.83
C VAL A 420 -0.41 -5.45 42.42
N ASN A 421 -1.45 -5.33 41.60
CA ASN A 421 -2.86 -5.54 41.96
C ASN A 421 -3.28 -4.77 43.23
N GLY A 422 -2.69 -3.58 43.45
CA GLY A 422 -2.97 -2.69 44.59
C GLY A 422 -2.62 -3.25 45.97
N THR A 423 -1.98 -4.41 46.08
CA THR A 423 -1.81 -5.11 47.36
C THR A 423 -0.42 -5.69 47.60
N LYS A 424 0.35 -5.97 46.54
CA LYS A 424 1.70 -6.54 46.65
C LYS A 424 2.72 -5.47 46.37
N GLU A 425 3.64 -5.24 47.30
CA GLU A 425 4.61 -4.16 47.20
C GLU A 425 6.04 -4.70 47.35
N PHE A 426 6.94 -4.23 46.50
CA PHE A 426 8.37 -4.47 46.64
C PHE A 426 9.17 -3.25 46.20
N VAL A 427 10.35 -3.10 46.80
CA VAL A 427 11.23 -1.94 46.58
C VAL A 427 12.49 -2.40 45.86
N PHE A 428 12.78 -1.76 44.74
CA PHE A 428 14.08 -1.83 44.07
C PHE A 428 14.90 -0.61 44.45
N ARG A 429 16.19 -0.82 44.74
CA ARG A 429 17.08 0.25 45.18
C ARG A 429 18.27 0.36 44.26
N ASN A 430 18.80 1.57 44.14
CA ASN A 430 19.99 1.86 43.34
C ASN A 430 19.85 1.44 41.87
N ILE A 431 18.65 1.56 41.30
CA ILE A 431 18.31 1.05 39.96
C ILE A 431 19.20 1.65 38.87
N GLN A 432 19.76 2.85 39.10
CA GLN A 432 20.66 3.51 38.14
C GLN A 432 22.05 2.86 38.07
N THR A 433 22.44 2.09 39.09
CA THR A 433 23.78 1.51 39.23
C THR A 433 23.80 -0.01 39.19
N VAL A 434 22.64 -0.65 39.37
CA VAL A 434 22.50 -2.10 39.35
C VAL A 434 22.01 -2.54 37.97
N ASP A 435 22.70 -3.49 37.35
CA ASP A 435 22.36 -3.98 36.00
C ASP A 435 21.09 -4.82 35.99
N GLU A 436 20.87 -5.62 37.03
CA GLU A 436 19.64 -6.38 37.25
C GLU A 436 19.40 -6.63 38.74
N GLU A 437 18.15 -6.59 39.17
CA GLU A 437 17.76 -6.96 40.53
C GLU A 437 16.45 -7.74 40.50
N THR A 438 16.43 -8.90 41.14
CA THR A 438 15.22 -9.72 41.32
C THR A 438 14.67 -9.56 42.74
N LYS A 439 13.39 -9.22 42.85
CA LYS A 439 12.62 -9.17 44.10
C LYS A 439 11.39 -10.03 43.95
N GLU A 440 11.24 -11.04 44.81
CA GLU A 440 10.11 -11.98 44.79
C GLU A 440 9.85 -12.56 43.40
N PHE A 441 8.92 -11.97 42.65
CA PHE A 441 8.48 -12.39 41.32
C PHE A 441 8.67 -11.32 40.24
N ALA A 442 9.38 -10.25 40.53
CA ALA A 442 9.69 -9.22 39.57
C ALA A 442 11.19 -9.01 39.47
N THR A 443 11.68 -8.86 38.25
CA THR A 443 13.08 -8.55 37.97
C THR A 443 13.15 -7.25 37.20
N ILE A 444 13.89 -6.28 37.72
CA ILE A 444 14.22 -5.04 37.00
C ILE A 444 15.58 -5.19 36.31
N TYR A 445 15.65 -4.70 35.08
CA TYR A 445 16.84 -4.68 34.24
C TYR A 445 17.14 -3.25 33.84
N ARG A 446 18.41 -2.84 33.95
CA ARG A 446 18.88 -1.52 33.51
C ARG A 446 19.37 -1.61 32.07
N ARG A 447 19.05 -0.59 31.27
CA ARG A 447 19.55 -0.45 29.91
C ARG A 447 21.07 -0.26 29.90
N GLY A 448 21.75 -1.00 29.04
CA GLY A 448 23.22 -0.97 28.94
C GLY A 448 23.93 -1.70 30.07
N GLY A 449 23.19 -2.36 30.96
CA GLY A 449 23.74 -3.35 31.88
C GLY A 449 24.06 -4.67 31.19
N ASN A 450 24.83 -5.54 31.84
CA ASN A 450 25.22 -6.84 31.30
C ASN A 450 24.13 -7.90 31.47
N ASN A 451 22.92 -7.64 30.97
CA ASN A 451 21.77 -8.56 31.05
C ASN A 451 21.23 -8.90 29.64
N THR A 452 20.73 -10.13 29.47
CA THR A 452 20.29 -10.67 28.18
C THR A 452 18.79 -10.48 27.91
N GLU A 453 18.01 -10.06 28.91
CA GLU A 453 16.53 -9.91 28.79
C GLU A 453 16.13 -8.55 28.16
N TYR A 454 17.09 -7.62 28.07
CA TYR A 454 16.90 -6.33 27.41
C TYR A 454 17.03 -6.48 25.88
N GLY A 455 15.97 -6.95 25.24
CA GLY A 455 15.85 -7.05 23.78
C GLY A 455 15.68 -5.69 23.08
N ASN A 456 14.86 -5.64 22.01
CA ASN A 456 14.60 -4.40 21.25
C ASN A 456 14.10 -3.25 22.14
N TYR A 457 14.58 -2.04 21.84
CA TYR A 457 14.40 -0.83 22.65
C TYR A 457 13.21 0.02 22.16
N GLY A 458 12.32 0.39 23.07
CA GLY A 458 11.25 1.37 22.81
C GLY A 458 11.67 2.82 23.10
N GLY A 459 10.90 3.78 22.58
CA GLY A 459 11.05 5.21 22.85
C GLY A 459 9.80 6.02 22.50
N ILE A 460 9.64 7.20 23.12
CA ILE A 460 8.63 8.21 22.79
C ILE A 460 9.35 9.52 22.49
N GLY A 461 9.17 10.04 21.27
CA GLY A 461 9.83 11.28 20.85
C GLY A 461 11.35 11.14 20.94
N ASP A 462 11.98 12.01 21.72
CA ASP A 462 13.42 12.03 22.01
C ASP A 462 13.81 11.20 23.24
N LYS A 463 12.85 10.58 23.93
CA LYS A 463 13.06 9.81 25.15
C LYS A 463 12.99 8.32 24.90
N TRP A 464 13.86 7.58 25.56
CA TRP A 464 14.02 6.14 25.34
C TRP A 464 13.83 5.34 26.62
N GLU A 465 13.50 4.05 26.47
CA GLU A 465 13.47 3.12 27.60
C GLU A 465 14.85 3.14 28.28
N THR A 466 14.83 3.14 29.61
CA THR A 466 16.01 3.12 30.48
C THR A 466 16.06 1.85 31.33
N HIS A 467 14.90 1.27 31.63
CA HIS A 467 14.76 0.09 32.45
C HIS A 467 13.62 -0.78 31.92
N ARG A 468 13.64 -2.07 32.27
CA ARG A 468 12.55 -3.01 32.00
C ARG A 468 12.25 -3.80 33.25
N ILE A 469 10.99 -4.00 33.59
CA ILE A 469 10.59 -4.91 34.68
C ILE A 469 9.86 -6.11 34.08
N ALA A 470 10.35 -7.31 34.33
CA ALA A 470 9.69 -8.57 33.99
C ALA A 470 9.02 -9.15 35.24
N PHE A 471 7.84 -9.76 35.07
CA PHE A 471 7.10 -10.40 36.14
C PHE A 471 6.93 -11.90 35.89
N ASP A 472 7.14 -12.71 36.92
CA ASP A 472 6.92 -14.15 36.94
C ASP A 472 5.65 -14.51 37.74
N PRO A 473 4.50 -14.66 37.07
CA PRO A 473 3.22 -14.91 37.71
C PRO A 473 3.09 -16.33 38.25
N SER A 474 4.01 -17.26 37.91
CA SER A 474 3.99 -18.63 38.43
C SER A 474 4.04 -18.66 39.96
N THR A 475 4.54 -17.58 40.56
CA THR A 475 4.65 -17.41 42.00
C THR A 475 3.41 -16.74 42.62
N PHE A 476 2.58 -16.01 41.85
CA PHE A 476 1.62 -15.05 42.43
C PHE A 476 0.29 -14.79 41.69
N GLY A 477 -0.01 -15.49 40.60
CA GLY A 477 -1.30 -15.44 39.89
C GLY A 477 -1.44 -14.32 38.85
N GLU A 478 -2.66 -14.06 38.40
CA GLU A 478 -2.97 -13.07 37.36
C GLU A 478 -2.69 -11.63 37.80
N ILE A 479 -2.03 -10.85 36.93
CA ILE A 479 -1.73 -9.42 37.11
C ILE A 479 -2.78 -8.62 36.34
N THR A 480 -3.47 -7.72 37.03
CA THR A 480 -4.54 -6.84 36.52
C THR A 480 -4.23 -5.35 36.72
N SER A 481 -3.22 -5.00 37.53
CA SER A 481 -2.70 -3.63 37.60
C SER A 481 -1.27 -3.58 38.13
N VAL A 482 -0.52 -2.58 37.70
CA VAL A 482 0.83 -2.26 38.19
C VAL A 482 0.94 -0.76 38.42
N GLU A 483 1.39 -0.36 39.60
CA GLU A 483 1.70 1.01 39.96
C GLU A 483 3.18 1.14 40.34
N ILE A 484 3.86 2.18 39.84
CA ILE A 484 5.26 2.45 40.15
C ILE A 484 5.40 3.87 40.69
N VAL A 485 5.94 3.99 41.90
CA VAL A 485 6.15 5.25 42.63
C VAL A 485 7.57 5.34 43.16
N LEU A 486 7.99 6.53 43.60
CA LEU A 486 9.26 6.67 44.34
C LEU A 486 9.18 5.86 45.63
N ALA A 487 10.23 5.12 45.94
CA ALA A 487 10.39 4.58 47.28
C ALA A 487 10.83 5.75 48.19
N SER A 488 9.87 6.40 48.85
CA SER A 488 10.19 7.38 49.88
C SER A 488 10.97 6.68 50.99
N GLY A 489 12.14 7.21 51.34
CA GLY A 489 13.01 6.63 52.37
C GLY A 489 12.23 6.32 53.65
N GLU A 490 12.05 5.02 53.92
CA GLU A 490 11.67 4.51 55.23
C GLU A 490 12.85 4.56 56.21
#